data_AF-A0A1E7GWR5-F1
#
_entry.id   AF-A0A1E7GWR5-F1
#
_cell.length_a   1.000
_cell.length_b   1.000
_cell.length_c   1.000
_cell.angle_alpha   90.00
_cell.angle_beta   90.00
_cell.angle_gamma   90.00
#
_symmetry.space_group_name_H-M   'P 1'
#
loop_
_entity.id
_entity.type
_entity.pdbx_description
1 polymer ?
#
loop_
_entity_poly.entity_id
_entity_poly.type
_entity_poly.pdbx_seq_one_letter_code
_entity_poly.pdbx_strand_id
1 'polypeptide(L)'
;MEKGIGNKADIAFFKFCYVDIGAETDVEKVFSDYKNSLSSLMKTYPKTTFVHVTVPLKSLQSGIKAFVKKIIGRPMWGYDDNIKRNQFNELLRKEYDGKAPIFDLARTESTLPDGKRSSFSKDGKNYYFMVPDYTHDGGHLNELGRKRAAEQLLVVLTT
;
A
#
# COMPACT_ATOMS: atom_id res chain seq x y z
N MET A 1 -0.10 8.51 20.87
CA MET A 1 -1.36 9.27 20.89
C MET A 1 -1.67 9.78 22.30
N GLU A 2 -1.90 8.90 23.26
CA GLU A 2 -2.43 9.25 24.60
C GLU A 2 -1.48 10.05 25.51
N LYS A 3 -0.17 9.98 25.27
CA LYS A 3 0.84 10.74 26.03
C LYS A 3 0.96 12.22 25.58
N GLY A 4 -0.13 12.82 25.10
CA GLY A 4 -0.26 14.25 24.81
C GLY A 4 -0.15 14.67 23.34
N ILE A 5 0.57 13.93 22.48
CA ILE A 5 0.71 14.31 21.06
C ILE A 5 -0.59 14.17 20.27
N GLY A 6 -1.47 13.24 20.65
CA GLY A 6 -2.75 13.02 19.96
C GLY A 6 -3.68 14.23 19.98
N ASN A 7 -3.64 15.03 21.05
CA ASN A 7 -4.45 16.26 21.16
C ASN A 7 -3.82 17.49 20.49
N LYS A 8 -2.59 17.35 19.97
CA LYS A 8 -1.83 18.43 19.34
C LYS A 8 -1.54 18.18 17.86
N ALA A 9 -1.69 16.93 17.40
CA ALA A 9 -1.44 16.58 16.01
C ALA A 9 -2.62 17.00 15.15
N ASP A 10 -2.37 17.88 14.17
CA ASP A 10 -3.36 18.25 13.16
C ASP A 10 -3.62 17.10 12.18
N ILE A 11 -2.58 16.32 11.86
CA ILE A 11 -2.64 15.21 10.91
C ILE A 11 -1.96 13.97 11.51
N ALA A 12 -2.59 12.82 11.32
CA ALA A 12 -2.02 11.52 11.69
C ALA A 12 -2.21 10.50 10.56
N PHE A 13 -1.24 9.61 10.41
CA PHE A 13 -1.29 8.49 9.49
C PHE A 13 -1.25 7.18 10.27
N PHE A 14 -2.01 6.19 9.82
CA PHE A 14 -1.80 4.80 10.20
C PHE A 14 -1.43 4.02 8.96
N LYS A 15 -0.22 3.43 8.96
CA LYS A 15 0.34 2.74 7.81
C LYS A 15 0.81 1.35 8.22
N PHE A 16 0.18 0.33 7.67
CA PHE A 16 0.71 -1.04 7.66
C PHE A 16 1.95 -1.12 6.77
N CYS A 17 2.83 -2.06 7.07
CA CYS A 17 3.97 -2.44 6.25
C CYS A 17 3.60 -3.60 5.31
N TYR A 18 4.44 -3.83 4.30
CA TYR A 18 4.23 -4.97 3.39
C TYR A 18 4.34 -6.31 4.14
N VAL A 19 5.02 -6.36 5.30
CA VAL A 19 5.17 -7.57 6.11
C VAL A 19 3.89 -7.94 6.89
N ASP A 20 2.98 -6.99 7.11
CA ASP A 20 1.77 -7.23 7.90
C ASP A 20 0.68 -7.97 7.11
N ILE A 21 0.77 -7.96 5.77
CA ILE A 21 -0.19 -8.57 4.86
C ILE A 21 0.56 -9.51 3.91
N GLY A 22 0.31 -10.81 4.05
CA GLY A 22 0.89 -11.89 3.25
C GLY A 22 -0.17 -12.85 2.72
N ALA A 23 0.25 -13.88 1.99
CA ALA A 23 -0.61 -14.84 1.30
C ALA A 23 -1.71 -15.47 2.18
N GLU A 24 -1.44 -15.71 3.47
CA GLU A 24 -2.38 -16.34 4.41
C GLU A 24 -3.25 -15.34 5.18
N THR A 25 -3.11 -14.04 4.94
CA THR A 25 -3.87 -13.02 5.66
C THR A 25 -5.36 -13.10 5.32
N ASP A 26 -6.19 -13.13 6.36
CA ASP A 26 -7.63 -12.84 6.28
C ASP A 26 -7.82 -11.32 6.14
N VAL A 27 -7.88 -10.86 4.88
CA VAL A 27 -7.92 -9.44 4.53
C VAL A 27 -9.20 -8.76 5.02
N GLU A 28 -10.34 -9.47 4.99
CA GLU A 28 -11.63 -8.93 5.46
C GLU A 28 -11.58 -8.69 6.97
N LYS A 29 -11.07 -9.67 7.74
CA LYS A 29 -10.92 -9.52 9.18
C LYS A 29 -9.97 -8.37 9.53
N VAL A 30 -8.78 -8.32 8.93
CA VAL A 30 -7.81 -7.25 9.20
C VAL A 30 -8.37 -5.88 8.82
N PHE A 31 -9.13 -5.79 7.72
CA PHE A 31 -9.77 -4.54 7.34
C PHE A 31 -10.87 -4.12 8.32
N SER A 32 -11.67 -5.06 8.83
CA SER A 32 -12.64 -4.79 9.90
C SER A 32 -11.97 -4.26 11.17
N ASP A 33 -10.88 -4.89 11.60
CA ASP A 33 -10.10 -4.48 12.78
C ASP A 33 -9.48 -3.08 12.59
N TYR A 34 -8.98 -2.78 11.38
CA TYR A 34 -8.49 -1.47 10.99
C TYR A 34 -9.58 -0.39 11.11
N LYS A 35 -10.77 -0.64 10.56
CA LYS A 35 -11.89 0.31 10.62
C LYS A 35 -12.32 0.60 12.05
N ASN A 36 -12.44 -0.43 12.87
CA ASN A 36 -12.83 -0.29 14.27
C ASN A 36 -11.79 0.54 15.05
N SER A 37 -10.51 0.25 14.84
CA SER A 37 -9.39 0.96 15.49
C SER A 37 -9.35 2.43 15.10
N LEU A 38 -9.43 2.75 13.79
CA LEU A 38 -9.45 4.13 13.35
C LEU A 38 -10.72 4.88 13.74
N SER A 39 -11.89 4.24 13.68
CA SER A 39 -13.13 4.88 14.15
C SER A 39 -13.06 5.26 15.62
N SER A 40 -12.46 4.41 16.46
CA SER A 40 -12.21 4.73 17.86
C SER A 40 -11.27 5.93 18.01
N LEU A 41 -10.14 5.93 17.30
CA LEU A 41 -9.17 7.04 17.34
C LEU A 41 -9.77 8.37 16.83
N MET A 42 -10.54 8.35 15.74
CA MET A 42 -11.20 9.54 15.21
C MET A 42 -12.22 10.13 16.18
N LYS A 43 -12.93 9.27 16.95
CA LYS A 43 -13.83 9.73 18.02
C LYS A 43 -13.07 10.33 19.19
N THR A 44 -11.94 9.74 19.57
CA THR A 44 -11.10 10.23 20.67
C THR A 44 -10.38 11.54 20.32
N TYR A 45 -9.96 11.71 19.06
CA TYR A 45 -9.18 12.85 18.59
C TYR A 45 -9.89 13.57 17.42
N PRO A 46 -11.05 14.22 17.67
CA PRO A 46 -11.89 14.77 16.59
C PRO A 46 -11.27 15.99 15.88
N LYS A 47 -10.18 16.55 16.41
CA LYS A 47 -9.43 17.67 15.79
C LYS A 47 -8.29 17.20 14.88
N THR A 48 -7.99 15.91 14.88
CA THR A 48 -6.92 15.32 14.06
C THR A 48 -7.52 14.77 12.78
N THR A 49 -6.98 15.21 11.64
CA THR A 49 -7.24 14.58 10.35
C THR A 49 -6.48 13.27 10.24
N PHE A 50 -7.20 12.16 10.12
CA PHE A 50 -6.60 10.86 9.87
C PHE A 50 -6.52 10.60 8.37
N VAL A 51 -5.30 10.55 7.83
CA VAL A 51 -5.05 10.20 6.43
C VAL A 51 -4.83 8.68 6.34
N HIS A 52 -5.69 8.02 5.57
CA HIS A 52 -5.60 6.58 5.35
C HIS A 52 -4.45 6.27 4.38
N VAL A 53 -3.66 5.24 4.66
CA VAL A 53 -2.51 4.88 3.81
C VAL A 53 -2.69 3.46 3.29
N THR A 54 -2.59 3.26 1.98
CA THR A 54 -2.61 1.92 1.40
C THR A 54 -1.34 1.14 1.79
N VAL A 55 -1.49 -0.16 1.99
CA VAL A 55 -0.39 -1.10 2.30
C VAL A 55 0.59 -1.10 1.13
N PRO A 56 1.90 -0.89 1.37
CA PRO A 56 2.89 -0.86 0.30
C PRO A 56 3.04 -2.23 -0.37
N LEU A 57 3.39 -2.22 -1.65
CA LEU A 57 3.58 -3.39 -2.48
C LEU A 57 5.05 -3.80 -2.48
N LYS A 58 5.33 -5.10 -2.70
CA LYS A 58 6.69 -5.53 -3.03
C LYS A 58 6.91 -5.51 -4.53
N SER A 59 8.14 -5.29 -4.96
CA SER A 59 8.49 -5.53 -6.35
C SER A 59 8.58 -7.03 -6.61
N LEU A 60 8.26 -7.43 -7.83
CA LEU A 60 8.47 -8.80 -8.28
C LEU A 60 9.87 -8.89 -8.85
N GLN A 61 10.59 -9.99 -8.57
CA GLN A 61 11.85 -10.26 -9.26
C GLN A 61 11.60 -10.22 -10.77
N SER A 62 12.29 -9.30 -11.46
CA SER A 62 12.32 -9.19 -12.92
C SER A 62 13.65 -9.71 -13.48
N GLY A 63 13.72 -9.98 -14.78
CA GLY A 63 14.91 -10.49 -15.47
C GLY A 63 14.87 -12.00 -15.82
N ILE A 64 15.97 -12.50 -16.40
CA ILE A 64 16.08 -13.85 -17.00
C ILE A 64 15.67 -14.96 -16.01
N LYS A 65 16.01 -14.82 -14.72
CA LYS A 65 15.65 -15.81 -13.68
C LYS A 65 14.14 -15.91 -13.44
N ALA A 66 13.41 -14.81 -13.54
CA ALA A 66 11.95 -14.78 -13.44
C ALA A 66 11.29 -15.39 -14.67
N PHE A 67 11.84 -15.11 -15.86
CA PHE A 67 11.40 -15.70 -17.12
C PHE A 67 11.54 -17.23 -17.13
N VAL A 68 12.68 -17.76 -16.66
CA VAL A 68 12.89 -19.21 -16.53
C VAL A 68 11.91 -19.83 -15.54
N LYS A 69 11.68 -19.22 -14.36
CA LYS A 69 10.70 -19.69 -13.37
C LYS A 69 9.27 -19.77 -13.92
N LYS A 70 8.89 -18.79 -14.75
CA LYS A 70 7.59 -18.73 -15.44
C LYS A 70 7.43 -19.89 -16.43
N ILE A 71 8.47 -20.25 -17.17
CA ILE A 71 8.44 -21.36 -18.15
C ILE A 71 8.29 -22.71 -17.44
N ILE A 72 8.95 -22.91 -16.30
CA ILE A 72 8.93 -24.19 -15.56
C ILE A 72 7.75 -24.33 -14.58
N GLY A 73 6.76 -23.43 -14.63
CA GLY A 73 5.55 -23.51 -13.81
C GLY A 73 5.78 -23.39 -12.30
N ARG A 74 6.93 -22.86 -11.85
CA ARG A 74 7.21 -22.71 -10.42
C ARG A 74 6.52 -21.45 -9.87
N PRO A 75 5.97 -21.51 -8.65
CA PRO A 75 5.36 -20.34 -8.03
C PRO A 75 6.40 -19.21 -7.94
N MET A 76 6.06 -18.06 -8.51
CA MET A 76 6.83 -16.85 -8.36
C MET A 76 6.57 -16.31 -6.96
N TRP A 77 7.58 -16.43 -6.09
CA TRP A 77 7.54 -15.90 -4.73
C TRP A 77 7.14 -14.42 -4.73
N GLY A 78 6.14 -14.06 -3.91
CA GLY A 78 5.67 -12.68 -3.72
C GLY A 78 4.41 -12.26 -4.52
N TYR A 79 3.89 -13.11 -5.42
CA TYR A 79 2.63 -12.84 -6.13
C TYR A 79 1.44 -12.85 -5.17
N ASP A 80 1.31 -13.92 -4.39
CA ASP A 80 0.17 -14.13 -3.49
C ASP A 80 0.11 -13.08 -2.37
N ASP A 81 1.26 -12.68 -1.84
CA ASP A 81 1.33 -11.57 -0.89
C ASP A 81 0.84 -10.25 -1.52
N ASN A 82 1.30 -9.93 -2.73
CA ASN A 82 0.84 -8.72 -3.41
C ASN A 82 -0.65 -8.79 -3.76
N ILE A 83 -1.21 -9.96 -4.05
CA ILE A 83 -2.67 -10.11 -4.23
C ILE A 83 -3.41 -9.69 -2.96
N LYS A 84 -2.99 -10.20 -1.80
CA LYS A 84 -3.62 -9.86 -0.50
C LYS A 84 -3.47 -8.38 -0.16
N ARG A 85 -2.31 -7.77 -0.43
CA ARG A 85 -2.10 -6.32 -0.29
C ARG A 85 -3.02 -5.51 -1.23
N ASN A 86 -3.14 -5.91 -2.50
CA ASN A 86 -4.05 -5.26 -3.44
C ASN A 86 -5.52 -5.37 -2.98
N GLN A 87 -5.93 -6.53 -2.47
CA GLN A 87 -7.28 -6.75 -1.94
C GLN A 87 -7.57 -5.85 -0.73
N PHE A 88 -6.65 -5.77 0.23
CA PHE A 88 -6.80 -4.86 1.37
C PHE A 88 -6.90 -3.40 0.90
N ASN A 89 -6.03 -3.01 -0.03
CA ASN A 89 -6.01 -1.65 -0.57
C ASN A 89 -7.28 -1.31 -1.34
N GLU A 90 -7.89 -2.28 -2.02
CA GLU A 90 -9.19 -2.09 -2.67
C GLU A 90 -10.31 -1.86 -1.67
N LEU A 91 -10.36 -2.63 -0.57
CA LEU A 91 -11.31 -2.38 0.51
C LEU A 91 -11.13 -0.99 1.13
N LEU A 92 -9.88 -0.57 1.37
CA LEU A 92 -9.56 0.76 1.89
C LEU A 92 -10.05 1.87 0.95
N ARG A 93 -9.74 1.78 -0.36
CA ARG A 93 -10.20 2.76 -1.34
C ARG A 93 -11.73 2.80 -1.41
N LYS A 94 -12.38 1.65 -1.54
CA LYS A 94 -13.85 1.56 -1.60
C LYS A 94 -14.53 2.15 -0.38
N GLU A 95 -13.94 1.98 0.81
CA GLU A 95 -14.50 2.53 2.04
C GLU A 95 -14.32 4.04 2.13
N TYR A 96 -13.13 4.57 1.82
CA TYR A 96 -12.76 5.92 2.21
C TYR A 96 -12.71 6.93 1.06
N ASP A 97 -12.75 6.50 -0.21
CA ASP A 97 -12.76 7.42 -1.35
C ASP A 97 -13.97 8.36 -1.29
N GLY A 98 -13.71 9.66 -1.45
CA GLY A 98 -14.70 10.72 -1.24
C GLY A 98 -15.19 10.93 0.20
N LYS A 99 -14.74 10.13 1.18
CA LYS A 99 -15.13 10.26 2.60
C LYS A 99 -14.02 10.78 3.50
N ALA A 100 -12.77 10.45 3.19
CA ALA A 100 -11.58 10.83 3.96
C ALA A 100 -10.33 10.89 3.07
N PRO A 101 -9.28 11.64 3.44
CA PRO A 101 -8.06 11.69 2.66
C PRO A 101 -7.34 10.33 2.63
N ILE A 102 -6.90 9.93 1.44
CA ILE A 102 -6.13 8.69 1.21
C ILE A 102 -4.78 9.04 0.60
N PHE A 103 -3.69 8.66 1.27
CA PHE A 103 -2.39 8.54 0.64
C PHE A 103 -2.26 7.15 0.01
N ASP A 104 -2.51 7.07 -1.30
CA ASP A 104 -2.41 5.82 -2.05
C ASP A 104 -0.94 5.49 -2.41
N LEU A 105 -0.19 5.10 -1.38
CA LEU A 105 1.20 4.67 -1.49
C LEU A 105 1.35 3.51 -2.49
N ALA A 106 0.48 2.50 -2.44
CA ALA A 106 0.52 1.36 -3.37
C ALA A 106 0.35 1.78 -4.84
N ARG A 107 -0.51 2.78 -5.13
CA ARG A 107 -0.61 3.35 -6.47
C ARG A 107 0.68 4.08 -6.84
N THR A 108 1.23 4.89 -5.95
CA THR A 108 2.49 5.60 -6.17
C THR A 108 3.63 4.64 -6.49
N GLU A 109 3.79 3.59 -5.69
CA GLU A 109 4.83 2.56 -5.84
C GLU A 109 4.70 1.76 -7.13
N SER A 110 3.49 1.57 -7.63
CA SER A 110 3.23 0.82 -8.86
C SER A 110 3.23 1.69 -10.12
N THR A 111 3.30 3.03 -10.02
CA THR A 111 3.16 3.94 -11.16
C THR A 111 4.53 4.38 -11.71
N LEU A 112 4.78 4.13 -12.99
CA LEU A 112 5.95 4.53 -13.75
C LEU A 112 5.94 6.05 -14.06
N PRO A 113 7.07 6.65 -14.49
CA PRO A 113 7.11 8.04 -14.94
C PRO A 113 6.11 8.39 -16.05
N ASP A 114 5.79 7.45 -16.93
CA ASP A 114 4.85 7.64 -18.05
C ASP A 114 3.38 7.45 -17.64
N GLY A 115 3.10 7.24 -16.35
CA GLY A 115 1.76 7.03 -15.81
C GLY A 115 1.24 5.60 -15.95
N LYS A 116 1.94 4.70 -16.64
CA LYS A 116 1.60 3.27 -16.65
C LYS A 116 1.86 2.65 -15.28
N ARG A 117 1.27 1.48 -15.05
CA ARG A 117 1.46 0.75 -13.79
C ARG A 117 2.08 -0.62 -13.99
N SER A 118 3.02 -0.97 -13.12
CA SER A 118 3.56 -2.32 -13.00
C SER A 118 2.48 -3.27 -12.49
N SER A 119 2.08 -4.22 -13.34
CA SER A 119 0.98 -5.15 -13.03
C SER A 119 1.23 -6.58 -13.55
N PHE A 120 0.51 -7.53 -12.95
CA PHE A 120 0.49 -8.93 -13.37
C PHE A 120 -0.94 -9.47 -13.30
N SER A 121 -1.24 -10.48 -14.11
CA SER A 121 -2.54 -11.15 -14.09
C SER A 121 -2.46 -12.50 -13.38
N LYS A 122 -3.46 -12.81 -12.55
CA LYS A 122 -3.71 -14.13 -11.97
C LYS A 122 -5.21 -14.40 -11.97
N ASP A 123 -5.63 -15.58 -12.44
CA ASP A 123 -7.03 -16.02 -12.49
C ASP A 123 -7.98 -14.98 -13.14
N GLY A 124 -7.53 -14.38 -14.25
CA GLY A 124 -8.29 -13.37 -14.99
C GLY A 124 -8.38 -11.99 -14.33
N LYS A 125 -7.75 -11.78 -13.17
CA LYS A 125 -7.70 -10.50 -12.45
C LYS A 125 -6.32 -9.86 -12.57
N ASN A 126 -6.29 -8.53 -12.70
CA ASN A 126 -5.05 -7.75 -12.74
C ASN A 126 -4.70 -7.23 -11.34
N TYR A 127 -3.44 -7.35 -10.96
CA TYR A 127 -2.89 -6.93 -9.67
C TYR A 127 -1.64 -6.09 -9.88
N TYR A 128 -1.33 -5.20 -8.95
CA TYR A 128 -0.18 -4.31 -9.05
C TYR A 128 0.98 -4.72 -8.16
N PHE A 129 2.18 -4.34 -8.54
CA PHE A 129 3.41 -4.52 -7.77
C PHE A 129 4.27 -3.26 -7.85
N MET A 130 5.21 -3.10 -6.93
CA MET A 130 6.12 -1.94 -6.93
C MET A 130 7.02 -1.97 -8.18
N VAL A 131 7.16 -0.83 -8.84
CA VAL A 131 8.09 -0.66 -9.97
C VAL A 131 9.49 -1.12 -9.53
N PRO A 132 10.15 -2.05 -10.26
CA PRO A 132 11.46 -2.58 -9.86
C PRO A 132 12.51 -1.51 -9.61
N ASP A 133 12.50 -0.43 -10.40
CA ASP A 133 13.44 0.68 -10.30
C ASP A 133 13.28 1.51 -9.01
N TYR A 134 12.21 1.30 -8.22
CA TYR A 134 11.97 2.04 -6.97
C TYR A 134 12.53 1.35 -5.74
N THR A 135 13.25 0.23 -5.88
CA THR A 135 13.78 -0.54 -4.75
C THR A 135 15.12 -1.19 -5.08
N HIS A 136 15.95 -1.39 -4.06
CA HIS A 136 17.19 -2.16 -4.18
C HIS A 136 17.02 -3.63 -3.76
N ASP A 137 15.99 -3.94 -2.97
CA ASP A 137 15.79 -5.26 -2.34
C ASP A 137 14.41 -5.89 -2.62
N GLY A 138 13.57 -5.20 -3.39
CA GLY A 138 12.21 -5.65 -3.71
C GLY A 138 11.15 -5.27 -2.67
N GLY A 139 11.49 -4.55 -1.59
CA GLY A 139 10.54 -4.16 -0.54
C GLY A 139 10.70 -2.74 -0.01
N HIS A 140 11.93 -2.26 0.18
CA HIS A 140 12.20 -0.92 0.65
C HIS A 140 12.43 0.05 -0.50
N LEU A 141 11.85 1.25 -0.39
CA LEU A 141 12.03 2.29 -1.40
C LEU A 141 13.47 2.79 -1.40
N ASN A 142 14.07 2.81 -2.59
CA ASN A 142 15.32 3.52 -2.86
C ASN A 142 15.07 5.04 -2.98
N GLU A 143 16.11 5.78 -3.36
CA GLU A 143 16.09 7.24 -3.49
C GLU A 143 14.96 7.72 -4.41
N LEU A 144 14.80 7.07 -5.56
CA LEU A 144 13.79 7.40 -6.56
C LEU A 144 12.37 7.11 -6.02
N GLY A 145 12.17 5.94 -5.42
CA GLY A 145 10.91 5.55 -4.81
C GLY A 145 10.50 6.49 -3.67
N ARG A 146 11.43 6.84 -2.78
CA ARG A 146 11.19 7.77 -1.66
C ARG A 146 10.81 9.16 -2.15
N LYS A 147 11.50 9.67 -3.19
CA LYS A 147 11.18 10.97 -3.78
C LYS A 147 9.75 11.02 -4.31
N ARG A 148 9.33 10.00 -5.07
CA ARG A 148 7.96 9.91 -5.59
C ARG A 148 6.91 9.81 -4.49
N ALA A 149 7.15 8.97 -3.48
CA ALA A 149 6.25 8.83 -2.34
C ALA A 149 6.10 10.17 -1.60
N ALA A 150 7.20 10.90 -1.37
CA ALA A 150 7.16 12.21 -0.72
C ALA A 150 6.40 13.25 -1.55
N GLU A 151 6.63 13.33 -2.87
CA GLU A 151 5.91 14.23 -3.76
C GLU A 151 4.39 13.96 -3.73
N GLN A 152 3.97 12.69 -3.83
CA GLN A 152 2.55 12.34 -3.79
C GLN A 152 1.93 12.55 -2.41
N LEU A 153 2.69 12.36 -1.34
CA LEU A 153 2.23 12.69 0.00
C LEU A 153 1.96 14.20 0.14
N LEU A 154 2.84 15.06 -0.40
CA LEU A 154 2.61 16.51 -0.37
C LEU A 154 1.33 16.90 -1.12
N VAL A 155 1.04 16.28 -2.26
CA VAL A 155 -0.22 16.51 -2.98
C VAL A 155 -1.43 16.22 -2.08
N VAL A 156 -1.44 15.09 -1.37
CA VAL A 156 -2.52 14.69 -0.46
C VAL A 156 -2.65 15.63 0.74
N LEU A 157 -1.56 16.25 1.20
CA LEU A 157 -1.60 17.15 2.36
C LEU A 157 -1.96 18.60 2.01
N THR A 158 -2.06 18.91 0.72
CA THR A 158 -2.44 20.26 0.23
C THR A 158 -3.90 20.38 -0.18
N THR A 159 -4.68 19.30 -0.07
CA THR A 159 -6.13 19.26 -0.31
C THR A 159 -6.89 19.44 0.98
#